data_AF-A0A1E7F2J6-F1
#
_entry.id   AF-A0A1E7F2J6-F1
#
_cell.length_a   1.000
_cell.length_b   1.000
_cell.length_c   1.000
_cell.angle_alpha   90.00
_cell.angle_beta   90.00
_cell.angle_gamma   90.00
#
_symmetry.space_group_name_H-M   'P 1'
#
loop_
_entity.id
_entity.type
_entity.pdbx_description
1 polymer ?
#
loop_
_entity_poly.entity_id
_entity_poly.type
_entity_poly.pdbx_seq_one_letter_code
_entity_poly.pdbx_strand_id
1 'polypeptide(L)'
;MVPANVDENFGNLEEELGLSDEVALVNGEGYSWQDRYIPRKPRYFNRIKSGFDWNRYNQTHYDMENPPPKIVQGYKFNVFYPDLVDPTKTPQFFLEAADSDDFCIVRFHAGPPYEDVAFKIVNREWNKSRKRGFRSTFERGVLSLYFNFASHWYRR
;
A
#
# COMPACT_ATOMS: atom_id res chain seq x y z
N MET A 1 38.39 4.50 20.50
CA MET A 1 37.78 3.16 20.60
C MET A 1 36.29 3.39 20.52
N VAL A 2 35.68 3.05 19.37
CA VAL A 2 34.25 3.29 19.10
C VAL A 2 33.48 2.05 19.58
N PRO A 3 32.38 2.19 20.33
CA PRO A 3 31.58 1.02 20.70
C PRO A 3 30.94 0.42 19.45
N ALA A 4 31.14 -0.89 19.31
CA ALA A 4 30.46 -1.74 18.34
C ALA A 4 28.99 -1.90 18.73
N ASN A 5 28.12 -2.03 17.71
CA ASN A 5 26.67 -2.25 17.76
C ASN A 5 25.80 -0.98 17.76
N VAL A 6 25.85 -0.23 16.65
CA VAL A 6 24.66 0.47 16.16
C VAL A 6 24.40 -0.11 14.78
N ASP A 7 23.43 -1.03 14.69
CA ASP A 7 22.96 -1.57 13.42
C ASP A 7 22.49 -0.42 12.52
N GLU A 8 23.12 -0.27 11.36
CA GLU A 8 22.72 0.67 10.30
C GLU A 8 21.42 0.22 9.59
N ASN A 9 20.43 -0.32 10.32
CA ASN A 9 19.19 -0.83 9.73
C ASN A 9 18.01 0.14 9.87
N PHE A 10 18.25 1.44 9.73
CA PHE A 10 17.18 2.47 9.65
C PHE A 10 16.45 2.50 8.30
N GLY A 11 16.80 1.58 7.40
CA GLY A 11 16.56 1.69 5.97
C GLY A 11 15.43 0.85 5.37
N ASN A 12 14.98 -0.24 6.00
CA ASN A 12 14.21 -1.21 5.22
C ASN A 12 13.05 -1.94 5.91
N LEU A 13 12.23 -1.18 6.65
CA LEU A 13 10.94 -1.67 7.17
C LEU A 13 10.05 -2.27 6.05
N GLU A 14 10.19 -1.76 4.82
CA GLU A 14 9.40 -2.22 3.67
C GLU A 14 9.82 -3.64 3.23
N GLU A 15 11.12 -3.90 3.10
CA GLU A 15 11.66 -5.24 2.77
C GLU A 15 11.52 -6.21 3.96
N GLU A 16 11.72 -5.75 5.19
CA GLU A 16 11.53 -6.57 6.40
C GLU A 16 10.09 -7.11 6.50
N LEU A 17 9.11 -6.28 6.17
CA LEU A 17 7.69 -6.65 6.18
C LEU A 17 7.21 -7.27 4.86
N GLY A 18 8.07 -7.39 3.84
CA GLY A 18 7.72 -7.88 2.51
C GLY A 18 6.60 -7.08 1.85
N LEU A 19 6.56 -5.76 2.07
CA LEU A 19 5.50 -4.86 1.60
C LEU A 19 5.79 -4.25 0.22
N SER A 20 7.01 -4.43 -0.30
CA SER A 20 7.41 -3.97 -1.63
C SER A 20 6.88 -4.85 -2.76
N ASP A 21 6.50 -6.09 -2.45
CA ASP A 21 6.35 -7.12 -3.46
C ASP A 21 4.92 -7.18 -4.01
N GLU A 22 4.84 -7.28 -5.34
CA GLU A 22 3.60 -7.60 -6.03
C GLU A 22 3.18 -9.03 -5.65
N VAL A 23 1.94 -9.19 -5.20
CA VAL A 23 1.39 -10.50 -4.88
C VAL A 23 0.95 -11.17 -6.17
N ALA A 24 1.50 -12.36 -6.45
CA ALA A 24 1.10 -13.15 -7.60
C ALA A 24 -0.37 -13.57 -7.48
N LEU A 25 -1.19 -13.10 -8.42
CA LEU A 25 -2.60 -13.50 -8.52
C LEU A 25 -2.69 -14.81 -9.30
N VAL A 26 -3.35 -15.81 -8.72
CA VAL A 26 -3.64 -17.07 -9.43
C VAL A 26 -4.84 -16.83 -10.34
N ASN A 27 -4.59 -16.37 -11.56
CA ASN A 27 -5.61 -16.29 -12.60
C ASN A 27 -5.81 -17.68 -13.24
N GLY A 28 -6.56 -18.54 -12.54
CA GLY A 28 -6.74 -19.95 -12.92
C GLY A 28 -7.42 -20.20 -14.29
N GLU A 29 -8.11 -19.21 -14.85
CA GLU A 29 -8.89 -19.36 -16.10
C GLU A 29 -8.70 -18.19 -17.10
N GLY A 30 -7.53 -17.53 -17.08
CA GLY A 30 -7.26 -16.41 -17.99
C GLY A 30 -8.28 -15.27 -17.91
N TYR A 31 -8.20 -14.29 -18.81
CA TYR A 31 -9.22 -13.25 -18.94
C TYR A 31 -10.08 -13.50 -20.17
N SER A 32 -11.40 -13.31 -20.06
CA SER A 32 -12.36 -13.51 -21.16
C SER A 32 -12.14 -12.63 -22.40
N TRP A 33 -11.26 -11.63 -22.29
CA TRP A 33 -10.90 -10.69 -23.35
C TRP A 33 -9.55 -10.98 -24.00
N GLN A 34 -8.82 -12.02 -23.56
CA GLN A 34 -7.48 -12.36 -24.06
C GLN A 34 -7.42 -12.63 -25.56
N ASP A 35 -8.50 -13.17 -26.14
CA ASP A 35 -8.58 -13.44 -27.58
C ASP A 35 -8.60 -12.15 -28.42
N ARG A 36 -8.98 -11.01 -27.83
CA ARG A 36 -9.15 -9.72 -28.52
C ARG A 36 -8.07 -8.71 -28.20
N TYR A 37 -7.49 -8.79 -27.00
CA TYR A 37 -6.47 -7.85 -26.56
C TYR A 37 -5.35 -8.57 -25.83
N ILE A 38 -4.12 -8.16 -26.12
CA ILE A 38 -2.91 -8.70 -25.47
C ILE A 38 -2.87 -8.21 -24.02
N PRO A 39 -2.90 -9.11 -23.02
CA PRO A 39 -2.77 -8.72 -21.62
C PRO A 39 -1.46 -7.97 -21.35
N ARG A 40 -1.56 -6.91 -20.54
CA ARG A 40 -0.41 -6.15 -20.07
C ARG A 40 -0.53 -5.82 -18.59
N LYS A 41 0.58 -5.90 -17.88
CA LYS A 41 0.66 -5.39 -16.51
C LYS A 41 0.62 -3.86 -16.52
N PRO A 42 -0.22 -3.21 -15.70
CA PRO A 42 -0.20 -1.78 -15.54
C PRO A 42 1.12 -1.33 -14.91
N ARG A 43 1.56 -0.12 -15.27
CA ARG A 43 2.66 0.51 -14.55
C ARG A 43 2.12 1.04 -13.24
N TYR A 44 2.93 1.06 -12.18
CA TYR A 44 2.53 1.66 -10.91
C TYR A 44 3.71 2.36 -10.24
N PHE A 45 3.38 3.29 -9.36
CA PHE A 45 4.31 3.96 -8.47
C PHE A 45 3.73 3.96 -7.05
N ASN A 46 4.24 3.05 -6.23
CA ASN A 46 3.78 2.82 -4.87
C ASN A 46 4.76 3.47 -3.91
N ARG A 47 4.24 4.09 -2.86
CA ARG A 47 5.04 4.67 -1.77
C ARG A 47 4.42 4.33 -0.44
N ILE A 48 5.21 3.67 0.42
CA ILE A 48 4.83 3.41 1.80
C ILE A 48 5.21 4.65 2.62
N LYS A 49 4.29 5.07 3.49
CA LYS A 49 4.51 6.19 4.40
C LYS A 49 4.85 5.61 5.76
N SER A 50 6.12 5.64 6.12
CA SER A 50 6.61 5.21 7.42
C SER A 50 6.86 6.42 8.33
N GLY A 51 6.69 6.26 9.64
CA GLY A 51 6.96 7.31 10.61
C GLY A 51 6.95 6.79 12.05
N PHE A 52 7.31 7.65 12.98
CA PHE A 52 7.36 7.32 14.41
C PHE A 52 5.97 7.44 15.04
N ASP A 53 5.68 6.55 15.99
CA ASP A 53 4.51 6.66 16.85
C ASP A 53 4.93 7.07 18.26
N TRP A 54 4.74 8.33 18.62
CA TRP A 54 5.08 8.84 19.95
C TRP A 54 3.94 8.64 20.95
N ASN A 55 3.55 7.37 21.16
CA ASN A 55 2.59 7.02 22.20
C ASN A 55 3.21 7.14 23.61
N ARG A 56 2.38 7.07 24.66
CA ARG A 56 2.83 7.27 26.05
C ARG A 56 3.93 6.30 26.48
N TYR A 57 3.92 5.08 25.97
CA TYR A 57 4.97 4.09 26.24
C TYR A 57 6.27 4.48 25.53
N ASN A 58 6.19 4.86 24.25
CA ASN A 58 7.38 5.26 23.51
C ASN A 58 8.01 6.54 24.08
N GLN A 59 7.20 7.47 24.58
CA GLN A 59 7.70 8.68 25.25
C GLN A 59 8.51 8.40 26.54
N THR A 60 8.36 7.24 27.18
CA THR A 60 9.14 6.89 28.38
C THR A 60 10.43 6.13 28.06
N HIS A 61 10.57 5.61 26.84
CA HIS A 61 11.67 4.73 26.45
C HIS A 61 12.54 5.27 25.32
N TYR A 62 12.06 6.26 24.57
CA TYR A 62 12.72 6.83 23.41
C TYR A 62 12.79 8.35 23.52
N ASP A 63 13.79 8.94 22.87
CA ASP A 63 14.01 10.38 22.81
C ASP A 63 14.33 10.83 21.37
N MET A 64 14.58 12.13 21.17
CA MET A 64 14.79 12.68 19.82
C MET A 64 16.08 12.15 19.17
N GLU A 65 17.07 11.74 19.96
CA GLU A 65 18.34 11.21 19.49
C GLU A 65 18.26 9.70 19.23
N ASN A 66 17.39 9.01 19.98
CA ASN A 66 17.12 7.57 19.91
C ASN A 66 15.60 7.37 19.71
N PRO A 67 15.07 7.65 18.51
CA PRO A 67 13.64 7.55 18.25
C PRO A 67 13.17 6.09 18.27
N PRO A 68 11.87 5.85 18.49
CA PRO A 68 11.30 4.50 18.40
C PRO A 68 11.46 3.93 16.98
N PRO A 69 11.31 2.61 16.80
CA PRO A 69 11.23 2.02 15.47
C PRO A 69 10.13 2.67 14.63
N LYS A 70 10.38 2.83 13.33
CA LYS A 70 9.37 3.35 12.40
C LYS A 70 8.25 2.34 12.26
N ILE A 71 7.02 2.83 12.12
CA ILE A 71 5.85 2.05 11.78
C ILE A 71 5.25 2.52 10.46
N VAL A 72 4.52 1.64 9.77
CA VAL A 72 3.75 2.03 8.60
C VAL A 72 2.55 2.88 9.04
N GLN A 73 2.47 4.10 8.52
CA GLN A 73 1.41 5.07 8.80
C GLN A 73 0.38 5.16 7.66
N GLY A 74 0.69 4.65 6.48
CA GLY A 74 -0.21 4.68 5.33
C GLY A 74 0.48 4.32 4.03
N TYR A 75 -0.30 4.36 2.94
CA TYR A 75 0.17 4.01 1.60
C TYR A 75 -0.29 5.03 0.57
N LYS A 76 0.50 5.17 -0.49
CA LYS A 76 0.15 5.92 -1.69
C LYS A 76 0.37 5.05 -2.92
N PHE A 77 -0.72 4.62 -3.53
CA PHE A 77 -0.71 3.88 -4.78
C PHE A 77 -1.04 4.82 -5.94
N ASN A 78 -0.23 4.75 -7.00
CA ASN A 78 -0.54 5.33 -8.29
C ASN A 78 -0.45 4.23 -9.32
N VAL A 79 -1.59 3.82 -9.90
CA VAL A 79 -1.63 2.77 -10.92
C VAL A 79 -2.04 3.41 -12.25
N PHE A 80 -1.26 3.15 -13.30
CA PHE A 80 -1.37 3.81 -14.59
C PHE A 80 -2.09 2.89 -15.59
N TYR A 81 -3.20 3.40 -16.10
CA TYR A 81 -4.07 2.81 -17.10
C TYR A 81 -4.36 3.80 -18.26
N PRO A 82 -3.33 4.30 -18.98
CA PRO A 82 -3.50 5.31 -20.04
C PRO A 82 -4.37 4.85 -21.22
N ASP A 83 -4.41 3.54 -21.46
CA ASP A 83 -4.95 2.93 -22.68
C ASP A 83 -6.08 1.93 -22.36
N LEU A 84 -6.96 2.29 -21.42
CA LEU A 84 -8.16 1.51 -21.13
C LEU A 84 -9.05 1.44 -22.37
N VAL A 85 -9.50 0.23 -22.73
CA VAL A 85 -10.40 0.05 -23.89
C VAL A 85 -11.72 0.78 -23.68
N ASP A 86 -12.26 0.70 -22.46
CA ASP A 86 -13.48 1.38 -22.06
C ASP A 86 -13.16 2.40 -20.96
N PRO A 87 -12.90 3.68 -21.30
CA PRO A 87 -12.58 4.72 -20.33
C PRO A 87 -13.78 5.10 -19.43
N THR A 88 -14.99 4.63 -19.74
CA THR A 88 -16.18 4.88 -18.91
C THR A 88 -16.20 3.99 -17.67
N LYS A 89 -15.52 2.84 -17.73
CA LYS A 89 -15.38 1.91 -16.61
C LYS A 89 -14.15 2.29 -15.79
N THR A 90 -14.39 2.83 -14.60
CA THR A 90 -13.30 3.23 -13.72
C THR A 90 -12.67 2.01 -13.04
N PRO A 91 -11.34 1.97 -12.94
CA PRO A 91 -10.65 0.98 -12.13
C PRO A 91 -11.12 0.99 -10.68
N GLN A 92 -11.20 -0.19 -10.09
CA GLN A 92 -11.65 -0.45 -8.73
C GLN A 92 -10.55 -1.16 -7.96
N PHE A 93 -10.65 -1.13 -6.64
CA PHE A 93 -9.79 -1.90 -5.76
C PHE A 93 -10.61 -2.74 -4.80
N PHE A 94 -10.05 -3.87 -4.40
CA PHE A 94 -10.63 -4.82 -3.48
C PHE A 94 -9.64 -5.11 -2.36
N LEU A 95 -10.16 -5.40 -1.17
CA LEU A 95 -9.36 -5.85 -0.03
C LEU A 95 -9.66 -7.33 0.18
N GLU A 96 -8.61 -8.14 0.15
CA GLU A 96 -8.65 -9.59 0.30
C GLU A 96 -7.82 -9.98 1.53
N ALA A 97 -8.19 -11.09 2.16
CA ALA A 97 -7.43 -11.61 3.30
C ALA A 97 -6.04 -12.08 2.84
N ALA A 98 -5.01 -11.76 3.62
CA ALA A 98 -3.67 -12.33 3.45
C ALA A 98 -3.49 -13.57 4.35
N ASP A 99 -2.28 -14.12 4.38
CA ASP A 99 -1.95 -15.29 5.20
C ASP A 99 -2.04 -15.05 6.71
N SER A 100 -1.97 -13.78 7.16
CA SER A 100 -2.06 -13.41 8.57
C SER A 100 -2.96 -12.19 8.76
N ASP A 101 -3.64 -12.12 9.89
CA ASP A 101 -4.56 -11.03 10.25
C ASP A 101 -3.91 -9.64 10.28
N ASP A 102 -2.59 -9.55 10.49
CA ASP A 102 -1.84 -8.29 10.50
C ASP A 102 -1.70 -7.66 9.10
N PHE A 103 -1.95 -8.43 8.04
CA PHE A 103 -1.81 -8.01 6.65
C PHE A 103 -3.08 -8.31 5.85
N CYS A 104 -3.30 -7.53 4.80
CA CYS A 104 -4.31 -7.80 3.79
C CYS A 104 -3.75 -7.49 2.41
N ILE A 105 -4.45 -7.96 1.37
CA ILE A 105 -4.04 -7.77 -0.02
C ILE A 105 -4.96 -6.72 -0.62
N VAL A 106 -4.39 -5.65 -1.17
CA VAL A 106 -5.13 -4.70 -2.00
C VAL A 106 -4.95 -5.09 -3.46
N ARG A 107 -6.04 -5.53 -4.10
CA ARG A 107 -6.07 -5.86 -5.53
C ARG A 107 -6.70 -4.74 -6.34
N PHE A 108 -6.03 -4.31 -7.39
CA PHE A 108 -6.51 -3.31 -8.35
C PHE A 108 -7.00 -4.00 -9.62
N HIS A 109 -8.21 -3.66 -10.03
CA HIS A 109 -8.89 -4.19 -11.21
C HIS A 109 -9.34 -3.03 -12.11
N ALA A 110 -9.02 -3.08 -13.40
CA ALA A 110 -9.38 -2.02 -14.34
C ALA A 110 -10.24 -2.52 -15.50
N GLY A 111 -9.86 -3.66 -16.09
CA GLY A 111 -10.45 -4.20 -17.30
C GLY A 111 -9.48 -4.18 -18.48
N PRO A 112 -9.93 -4.57 -19.69
CA PRO A 112 -9.05 -4.78 -20.82
C PRO A 112 -8.26 -3.52 -21.21
N PRO A 113 -6.98 -3.68 -21.57
CA PRO A 113 -6.22 -4.93 -21.64
C PRO A 113 -5.29 -5.12 -20.43
N TYR A 114 -5.62 -4.47 -19.31
CA TYR A 114 -4.78 -4.49 -18.12
C TYR A 114 -5.08 -5.70 -17.25
N GLU A 115 -4.03 -6.37 -16.83
CA GLU A 115 -4.09 -7.40 -15.79
C GLU A 115 -4.29 -6.75 -14.41
N ASP A 116 -4.87 -7.53 -13.52
CA ASP A 116 -5.02 -7.14 -12.13
C ASP A 116 -3.64 -7.16 -11.45
N VAL A 117 -3.40 -6.20 -10.57
CA VAL A 117 -2.18 -6.14 -9.75
C VAL A 117 -2.57 -6.08 -8.29
N ALA A 118 -1.81 -6.75 -7.44
CA ALA A 118 -2.11 -6.83 -6.03
C ALA A 118 -0.87 -6.58 -5.17
N PHE A 119 -1.08 -5.99 -4.00
CA PHE A 119 0.00 -5.65 -3.06
C PHE A 119 -0.38 -6.05 -1.65
N LYS A 120 0.58 -6.58 -0.91
CA LYS A 120 0.42 -6.84 0.52
C LYS A 120 0.53 -5.53 1.29
N ILE A 121 -0.42 -5.25 2.16
CA ILE A 121 -0.47 -4.05 3.01
C ILE A 121 -0.79 -4.43 4.45
N VAL A 122 -0.46 -3.55 5.39
CA VAL A 122 -0.86 -3.72 6.79
C VAL A 122 -2.39 -3.60 6.93
N ASN A 123 -3.00 -4.54 7.64
CA ASN A 123 -4.43 -4.59 7.87
C ASN A 123 -4.82 -3.73 9.09
N ARG A 124 -4.93 -2.42 8.87
CA ARG A 124 -5.41 -1.45 9.86
C ARG A 124 -6.51 -0.58 9.27
N GLU A 125 -7.37 -0.03 10.13
CA GLU A 125 -8.46 0.84 9.68
C GLU A 125 -7.92 2.09 8.96
N TRP A 126 -8.53 2.44 7.82
CA TRP A 126 -8.13 3.61 7.03
C TRP A 126 -8.85 4.87 7.47
N ASN A 127 -8.11 5.96 7.58
CA ASN A 127 -8.70 7.28 7.74
C ASN A 127 -9.27 7.77 6.41
N LYS A 128 -10.60 7.74 6.27
CA LYS A 128 -11.32 8.16 5.05
C LYS A 128 -11.49 9.69 4.90
N SER A 129 -10.88 10.49 5.78
CA SER A 129 -11.00 11.95 5.73
C SER A 129 -10.12 12.56 4.63
N ARG A 130 -10.74 13.30 3.70
CA ARG A 130 -10.01 14.09 2.68
C ARG A 130 -9.03 15.10 3.31
N LYS A 131 -9.39 15.70 4.45
CA LYS A 131 -8.51 16.63 5.19
C LYS A 131 -7.26 15.96 5.74
N ARG A 132 -7.30 14.63 5.93
CA ARG A 132 -6.18 13.81 6.41
C ARG A 132 -5.46 13.10 5.25
N GLY A 133 -5.68 13.53 4.01
CA GLY A 133 -4.96 13.05 2.84
C GLY A 133 -5.55 11.81 2.17
N PHE A 134 -6.77 11.39 2.54
CA PHE A 134 -7.47 10.34 1.82
C PHE A 134 -7.79 10.77 0.38
N ARG A 135 -7.39 9.97 -0.60
CA ARG A 135 -7.68 10.17 -2.02
C ARG A 135 -8.02 8.83 -2.65
N SER A 136 -9.10 8.79 -3.43
CA SER A 136 -9.48 7.65 -4.26
C SER A 136 -10.11 8.23 -5.53
N THR A 137 -9.27 8.49 -6.54
CA THR A 137 -9.68 9.18 -7.78
C THR A 137 -9.04 8.52 -8.99
N PHE A 138 -9.77 8.45 -10.10
CA PHE A 138 -9.26 8.04 -11.39
C PHE A 138 -9.35 9.21 -12.37
N GLU A 139 -8.21 9.75 -12.79
CA GLU A 139 -8.13 10.93 -13.67
C GLU A 139 -7.00 10.75 -14.67
N ARG A 140 -7.27 11.06 -15.95
CA ARG A 140 -6.27 11.03 -17.04
C ARG A 140 -5.50 9.69 -17.11
N GLY A 141 -6.20 8.57 -16.93
CA GLY A 141 -5.60 7.25 -16.97
C GLY A 141 -4.76 6.90 -15.72
N VAL A 142 -4.91 7.63 -14.61
CA VAL A 142 -4.18 7.34 -13.36
C VAL A 142 -5.15 7.13 -12.22
N LEU A 143 -5.10 5.93 -11.63
CA LEU A 143 -5.78 5.62 -10.37
C LEU A 143 -4.87 6.03 -9.20
N SER A 144 -5.33 7.00 -8.41
CA SER A 144 -4.67 7.46 -7.19
C SER A 144 -5.44 6.96 -5.96
N LEU A 145 -4.86 6.03 -5.21
CA LEU A 145 -5.38 5.56 -3.92
C LEU A 145 -4.38 5.90 -2.80
N TYR A 146 -4.69 6.95 -2.04
CA TYR A 146 -3.87 7.42 -0.92
C TYR A 146 -4.69 7.31 0.36
N PHE A 147 -4.09 6.73 1.39
CA PHE A 147 -4.71 6.67 2.71
C PHE A 147 -3.64 6.67 3.80
N ASN A 148 -4.03 7.18 4.97
CA ASN A 148 -3.29 7.00 6.21
C ASN A 148 -4.13 6.10 7.11
N PHE A 149 -3.49 5.36 8.00
CA PHE A 149 -4.20 4.61 9.03
C PHE A 149 -4.88 5.54 10.03
N ALA A 150 -6.01 5.10 10.57
CA ALA A 150 -6.69 5.78 11.65
C ALA A 150 -5.81 5.74 12.91
N SER A 151 -5.71 6.89 13.58
CA SER A 151 -5.07 6.94 14.89
C SER A 151 -6.06 6.45 15.92
N HIS A 152 -5.75 5.34 16.60
CA HIS A 152 -6.49 4.97 17.80
C HIS A 152 -6.00 5.81 18.96
N TRP A 153 -6.77 6.82 19.34
CA TRP A 153 -6.62 7.43 20.66
C TRP A 153 -7.24 6.48 21.67
N TYR A 154 -6.41 5.81 22.46
CA TYR A 154 -6.89 5.14 23.65
C TYR A 154 -7.45 6.20 24.61
N ARG A 155 -8.78 6.24 24.76
CA ARG A 155 -9.44 7.01 25.82
C ARG A 155 -9.37 6.17 27.09
N ARG A 156 -8.65 6.66 28.10
CA ARG A 156 -8.68 6.11 29.47
C ARG A 156 -10.03 6.38 30.11
#